data_AF-A0A3M6A3Q8-F1
#
_entry.id   AF-A0A3M6A3Q8-F1
#
_cell.length_a   1.000
_cell.length_b   1.000
_cell.length_c   1.000
_cell.angle_alpha   90.00
_cell.angle_beta   90.00
_cell.angle_gamma   90.00
#
_symmetry.space_group_name_H-M   'P 1'
#
loop_
_entity.id
_entity.type
_entity.pdbx_description
1 polymer ?
#
loop_
_entity_poly.entity_id
_entity_poly.type
_entity_poly.pdbx_seq_one_letter_code
_entity_poly.pdbx_strand_id
1 'polypeptide(L)' 'MKLMPAVFAAVALTAVAGAAQADVGPDEVIRLYKSQALGDFEQFNKQAVAKHTGFTVHDTELEPPGL' A
#
# COMPACT_ATOMS: atom_id res chain seq x y z
N MET A 1 19.76 1.58 -26.80
CA MET A 1 19.66 0.18 -26.33
C MET A 1 19.34 0.19 -24.84
N LYS A 2 18.13 -0.23 -24.43
CA LYS A 2 17.64 -0.35 -23.02
C LYS A 2 16.27 -1.03 -22.90
N LEU A 3 15.63 -1.41 -24.01
CA LEU A 3 14.29 -2.02 -24.03
C LEU A 3 14.27 -3.44 -23.42
N MET A 4 15.30 -4.26 -23.68
CA MET A 4 15.29 -5.65 -23.22
C MET A 4 15.38 -5.82 -21.69
N PRO A 5 16.25 -5.09 -20.96
CA PRO A 5 16.25 -5.15 -19.50
C PRO A 5 14.93 -4.65 -18.90
N ALA A 6 14.33 -3.61 -19.49
CA ALA A 6 13.08 -3.02 -19.01
C ALA A 6 11.88 -3.97 -19.16
N VAL A 7 11.79 -4.70 -20.28
CA VAL A 7 10.73 -5.70 -20.49
C VAL A 7 10.90 -6.88 -19.53
N PHE A 8 12.12 -7.37 -19.31
CA PHE A 8 12.36 -8.43 -18.32
C PHE A 8 12.02 -7.98 -16.89
N ALA A 9 12.41 -6.76 -16.51
CA ALA A 9 12.05 -6.20 -15.20
C ALA A 9 10.52 -6.04 -15.05
N ALA A 10 9.84 -5.57 -16.10
CA ALA A 10 8.38 -5.44 -16.10
C ALA A 10 7.70 -6.80 -15.97
N VAL A 11 8.10 -7.80 -16.75
CA VAL A 11 7.54 -9.18 -16.71
C VAL A 11 7.82 -9.85 -15.36
N ALA A 12 9.03 -9.67 -14.81
CA ALA A 12 9.33 -10.16 -13.47
C ALA A 12 8.41 -9.51 -12.44
N LEU A 13 8.22 -8.19 -12.49
CA LEU A 13 7.35 -7.46 -11.55
C LEU A 13 5.88 -7.86 -11.65
N THR A 14 5.32 -8.05 -12.85
CA THR A 14 3.95 -8.55 -13.02
C THR A 14 3.78 -10.00 -12.60
N ALA A 15 4.79 -10.85 -12.79
CA ALA A 15 4.74 -12.24 -12.35
C ALA A 15 4.67 -12.37 -10.81
N VAL A 16 5.36 -11.50 -10.06
CA VAL A 16 5.25 -11.49 -8.59
C VAL A 16 3.94 -10.84 -8.13
N ALA A 17 3.49 -9.78 -8.81
CA ALA A 17 2.23 -9.11 -8.47
C ALA A 17 0.99 -10.00 -8.69
N GLY A 18 1.03 -10.89 -9.69
CA GLY A 18 -0.04 -11.86 -9.95
C GLY A 18 -0.15 -12.99 -8.90
N ALA A 19 0.94 -13.33 -8.22
CA ALA A 19 0.96 -14.33 -7.15
C ALA A 19 0.52 -13.78 -5.78
N ALA A 20 0.42 -12.45 -5.65
CA ALA A 20 0.11 -11.75 -4.40
C ALA A 20 -1.37 -11.32 -4.29
N GLN A 21 -2.30 -12.01 -4.97
CA GLN A 21 -3.73 -11.89 -4.69
C GLN A 21 -4.09 -12.66 -3.42
N ALA A 22 -3.48 -12.29 -2.29
CA ALA A 22 -4.02 -12.62 -0.99
C ALA A 22 -4.89 -11.43 -0.56
N ASP A 23 -6.13 -11.70 -0.15
CA ASP A 23 -6.93 -10.70 0.53
C ASP A 23 -6.19 -10.30 1.81
N VAL A 24 -5.66 -9.07 1.84
CA VAL A 24 -4.85 -8.59 2.95
C VAL A 24 -5.80 -8.07 4.01
N GLY A 25 -6.18 -8.97 4.93
CA GLY A 25 -6.98 -8.60 6.09
C GLY A 25 -6.26 -7.60 7.00
N PRO A 26 -6.99 -6.90 7.90
CA PRO A 26 -6.40 -5.90 8.80
C PRO A 26 -5.20 -6.41 9.61
N ASP A 27 -5.25 -7.65 10.10
CA ASP A 27 -4.15 -8.27 10.87
C ASP A 27 -2.87 -8.46 10.04
N GLU A 28 -3.03 -8.78 8.75
CA GLU A 28 -1.92 -8.98 7.82
C GLU A 28 -1.26 -7.64 7.47
N VAL A 29 -2.03 -6.56 7.32
CA VAL A 29 -1.48 -5.21 7.13
C VAL A 29 -0.57 -4.82 8.29
N ILE A 30 -1.00 -5.07 9.53
CA ILE A 30 -0.21 -4.78 10.73
C ILE A 30 1.08 -5.61 10.73
N ARG A 31 1.00 -6.89 10.38
CA ARG A 31 2.19 -7.76 10.27
C ARG A 31 3.19 -7.25 9.23
N LEU A 32 2.72 -6.87 8.05
CA LEU A 32 3.55 -6.36 6.95
C LEU A 32 4.17 -4.99 7.27
N TYR A 33 3.43 -4.15 7.99
CA TYR A 33 3.97 -2.89 8.51
C TYR A 33 5.12 -3.14 9.49
N LYS A 34 4.89 -4.04 10.47
CA LYS A 34 5.92 -4.42 11.46
C LYS A 34 7.14 -5.08 10.81
N SER A 35 6.96 -5.84 9.73
CA SER A 35 8.06 -6.44 8.99
C SER A 35 8.77 -5.46 8.04
N GLN A 36 8.40 -4.17 8.04
CA GLN A 36 8.92 -3.14 7.13
C GLN A 36 8.77 -3.50 5.64
N ALA A 37 7.80 -4.36 5.31
CA ALA A 37 7.50 -4.74 3.93
C ALA A 37 6.53 -3.74 3.25
N LEU A 38 5.88 -2.88 4.05
CA LEU A 38 5.06 -1.77 3.57
C LEU A 38 5.85 -0.47 3.50
N GLY A 39 5.44 0.41 2.60
CA GLY A 39 5.92 1.79 2.54
C GLY A 39 5.25 2.69 3.60
N ASP A 40 5.52 3.98 3.48
CA ASP A 40 5.01 5.00 4.40
C ASP A 40 3.48 5.24 4.25
N PHE A 41 2.74 5.11 5.35
CA PHE A 41 1.29 5.27 5.35
C PHE A 41 0.86 6.71 5.08
N GLU A 42 1.63 7.72 5.51
CA GLU A 42 1.30 9.12 5.24
C GLU A 42 1.33 9.40 3.73
N GLN A 43 2.33 8.86 3.03
CA GLN A 43 2.44 8.94 1.58
C GLN A 43 1.31 8.18 0.88
N PHE A 44 0.93 7.00 1.37
CA PHE A 44 -0.22 6.27 0.82
C PHE A 44 -1.54 7.04 1.00
N ASN A 45 -1.75 7.65 2.16
CA ASN A 45 -2.93 8.47 2.44
C ASN A 45 -3.01 9.68 1.50
N LYS A 46 -1.89 10.40 1.29
CA LYS A 46 -1.81 11.51 0.33
C LYS A 46 -2.17 11.07 -1.09
N GLN A 47 -1.67 9.91 -1.52
CA GLN A 47 -1.99 9.35 -2.84
C GLN A 47 -3.45 8.93 -2.97
N ALA A 48 -4.04 8.36 -1.91
CA ALA A 48 -5.44 7.96 -1.90
C ALA A 48 -6.38 9.18 -2.04
N VAL A 49 -6.15 10.24 -1.26
CA VAL A 49 -6.92 11.50 -1.35
C VAL A 49 -6.78 12.14 -2.73
N ALA A 50 -5.57 12.13 -3.30
CA ALA A 50 -5.34 12.67 -4.65
C ALA A 50 -6.11 11.90 -5.73
N LYS A 51 -6.28 10.58 -5.58
CA LYS A 51 -7.04 9.73 -6.51
C LYS A 51 -8.56 9.81 -6.31
N HIS A 52 -9.01 10.13 -5.10
CA HIS A 52 -10.43 10.16 -4.73
C HIS A 52 -10.81 11.54 -4.20
N THR A 53 -11.10 12.46 -5.11
CA THR A 53 -11.52 13.83 -4.78
C THR A 53 -12.79 13.82 -3.93
N GLY A 54 -12.80 14.59 -2.83
CA GLY A 54 -13.92 14.66 -1.89
C GLY A 54 -13.84 13.65 -0.73
N PHE A 55 -12.84 12.77 -0.73
CA PHE A 55 -12.53 11.91 0.41
C PHE A 55 -11.57 12.58 1.38
N THR A 56 -11.77 12.39 2.68
CA THR A 56 -10.87 12.85 3.75
C THR A 56 -10.40 11.65 4.56
N VAL A 57 -9.09 11.53 4.75
CA VAL A 57 -8.50 10.53 5.64
C VAL A 57 -8.43 11.15 7.04
N HIS A 58 -9.05 10.50 8.02
CA HIS A 58 -8.93 10.85 9.43
C HIS A 58 -7.98 9.88 10.12
N ASP A 59 -7.23 10.39 11.09
CA ASP A 59 -6.50 9.52 12.00
C ASP A 59 -7.51 8.72 12.83
N THR A 60 -7.28 7.42 12.97
CA THR A 60 -8.14 6.50 13.72
C THR A 60 -7.43 5.95 14.94
N GLU A 61 -6.54 6.73 15.55
CA GLU A 61 -6.21 6.52 16.94
C GLU A 61 -7.52 6.46 17.73
N LEU A 62 -7.71 5.40 18.52
CA LEU A 62 -8.84 5.25 19.43
C LEU A 62 -8.71 6.30 20.53
N GLU A 63 -8.93 7.58 20.22
CA GLU A 63 -9.11 8.63 21.21
C GLU A 63 -10.40 8.24 21.96
N PRO A 64 -10.33 7.82 23.24
CA PRO A 64 -11.55 7.66 24.01
C PRO A 64 -12.21 9.04 24.03
N PRO A 65 -13.48 9.17 23.61
CA PRO A 65 -14.17 10.43 23.70
C PRO A 65 -14.10 10.87 25.17
N GLY A 66 -13.55 12.06 25.40
CA GLY A 66 -13.34 12.60 26.73
C GLY A 66 -14.60 12.43 27.61
N LEU A 67 -14.42 11.66 28.67
CA LEU A 67 -15.33 11.51 29.81
C LEU A 67 -14.49 11.44 31.08
#